data_AF-A1ZBZ0-F1
#
_entry.id   AF-A1ZBZ0-F1
#
_cell.length_a   1.000
_cell.length_b   1.000
_cell.length_c   1.000
_cell.angle_alpha   90.00
_cell.angle_beta   90.00
_cell.angle_gamma   90.00
#
_symmetry.space_group_name_H-M   'P 1'
#
loop_
_entity.id
_entity.type
_entity.pdbx_description
1 polymer ?
#
loop_
_entity_poly.entity_id
_entity_poly.type
_entity_poly.pdbx_seq_one_letter_code
_entity_poly.pdbx_strand_id
1 'polypeptide(L)'
;MLQRLGEERQLKGMMLPDKDWQTHRHRLLNLQHLQNDIQKLKNRISELSFHPQPDDLSVMMIEDQLELLQRQQKQLEEKVTQELPQNYQKQLVYGVSVKGIGKKTATFLLLFTQGLFFSQGVG
;
A
#
# COMPACT_ATOMS: atom_id res chain seq x y z
N MET A 1 30.10 27.71 1.88
CA MET A 1 30.57 27.06 0.62
C MET A 1 29.80 25.79 0.29
N LEU A 2 29.40 24.99 1.30
CA LEU A 2 28.55 23.80 1.11
C LEU A 2 27.10 24.09 0.66
N GLN A 3 26.52 25.24 1.02
CA GLN A 3 25.18 25.65 0.55
C GLN A 3 25.11 25.94 -0.95
N ARG A 4 26.13 26.59 -1.52
CA ARG A 4 26.19 26.91 -2.96
C ARG A 4 26.37 25.66 -3.83
N LEU A 5 27.12 24.66 -3.35
CA LEU A 5 27.30 23.39 -4.06
C LEU A 5 26.02 22.52 -4.10
N GLY A 6 25.07 22.77 -3.18
CA GLY A 6 23.75 22.13 -3.21
C GLY A 6 22.77 22.76 -4.21
N GLU A 7 23.00 24.00 -4.62
CA GLU A 7 22.18 24.69 -5.64
C GLU A 7 22.64 24.34 -7.07
N GLU A 8 23.94 24.16 -7.30
CA GLU A 8 24.50 23.87 -8.63
C GLU A 8 24.39 22.38 -9.03
N ARG A 9 24.50 21.47 -8.06
CA ARG A 9 24.19 20.05 -8.27
C ARG A 9 22.76 19.82 -7.86
N GLN A 10 21.84 20.13 -8.78
CA GLN A 10 20.42 19.78 -8.71
C GLN A 10 20.19 18.64 -7.71
N LEU A 11 19.64 18.98 -6.55
CA LEU A 11 19.09 18.08 -5.55
C LEU A 11 17.89 17.30 -6.14
N LYS A 12 18.11 16.64 -7.28
CA LYS A 12 17.17 15.78 -8.01
C LYS A 12 16.70 14.59 -7.15
N GLY A 13 17.41 14.30 -6.06
CA GLY A 13 17.03 13.29 -5.07
C GLY A 13 16.40 13.83 -3.79
N MET A 14 16.26 15.16 -3.61
CA MET A 14 15.73 15.77 -2.39
C MET A 14 14.57 16.71 -2.69
N MET A 15 13.68 16.32 -3.63
CA MET A 15 12.34 16.90 -3.64
C MET A 15 11.53 16.15 -2.59
N LEU A 16 10.95 16.86 -1.62
CA LEU A 16 9.94 16.26 -0.75
C LEU A 16 8.87 15.64 -1.66
N PRO A 17 8.51 14.36 -1.46
CA PRO A 17 7.51 13.74 -2.31
C PRO A 17 6.20 14.50 -2.15
N ASP A 18 5.48 14.63 -3.27
CA ASP A 18 4.23 15.38 -3.37
C ASP A 18 3.24 14.98 -2.26
N LYS A 19 2.44 15.94 -1.76
CA LYS A 19 1.46 15.68 -0.68
C LYS A 19 0.49 14.57 -1.05
N ASP A 20 0.14 14.48 -2.32
CA ASP A 20 -0.70 13.42 -2.84
C ASP A 20 -0.01 12.06 -2.71
N TRP A 21 1.27 11.97 -3.06
CA TRP A 21 2.04 10.73 -2.89
C TRP A 21 2.15 10.31 -1.43
N GLN A 22 2.41 11.25 -0.53
CA GLN A 22 2.49 10.96 0.91
C GLN A 22 1.15 10.41 1.42
N THR A 23 0.04 10.99 0.97
CA THR A 23 -1.31 10.53 1.29
C THR A 23 -1.55 9.11 0.78
N HIS A 24 -1.20 8.82 -0.47
CA HIS A 24 -1.35 7.48 -1.04
C HIS A 24 -0.43 6.44 -0.39
N ARG A 25 0.81 6.82 -0.04
CA ARG A 25 1.73 5.96 0.70
C ARG A 25 1.21 5.66 2.10
N HIS A 26 0.69 6.67 2.80
CA HIS A 26 0.09 6.46 4.11
C HIS A 26 -1.10 5.51 4.04
N ARG A 27 -1.98 5.67 3.03
CA ARG A 27 -3.08 4.72 2.78
C ARG A 27 -2.59 3.30 2.49
N LEU A 28 -1.50 3.14 1.73
CA LEU A 28 -0.89 1.84 1.45
C LEU A 28 -0.32 1.18 2.72
N LEU A 29 0.34 1.95 3.59
CA LEU A 29 0.80 1.45 4.88
C LEU A 29 -0.37 1.00 5.75
N ASN A 30 -1.44 1.81 5.83
CA ASN A 30 -2.64 1.44 6.58
C ASN A 30 -3.29 0.16 6.03
N LEU A 31 -3.24 -0.05 4.72
CA LEU A 31 -3.72 -1.28 4.07
C LEU A 31 -2.87 -2.50 4.49
N GLN A 32 -1.55 -2.35 4.58
CA GLN A 32 -0.67 -3.40 5.11
C GLN A 32 -0.98 -3.71 6.59
N HIS A 33 -1.24 -2.67 7.41
CA HIS A 33 -1.65 -2.85 8.79
C HIS A 33 -2.98 -3.62 8.89
N LEU A 34 -3.99 -3.24 8.08
CA LEU A 34 -5.27 -3.95 8.01
C LEU A 34 -5.10 -5.42 7.60
N GLN A 35 -4.26 -5.71 6.61
CA GLN A 35 -3.96 -7.10 6.20
C GLN A 35 -3.36 -7.92 7.34
N ASN A 36 -2.43 -7.34 8.10
CA ASN A 36 -1.84 -7.99 9.26
C ASN A 36 -2.87 -8.26 10.36
N ASP A 37 -3.77 -7.30 10.63
CA ASP A 37 -4.80 -7.48 11.65
C ASP A 37 -5.85 -8.52 11.24
N ILE A 38 -6.25 -8.54 9.96
CA ILE A 38 -7.07 -9.60 9.38
C ILE A 38 -6.42 -10.98 9.57
N GLN A 39 -5.11 -11.08 9.31
CA GLN A 39 -4.38 -12.34 9.50
C GLN A 39 -4.36 -12.78 10.97
N LYS A 40 -4.17 -11.85 11.91
CA LYS A 40 -4.24 -12.15 13.35
C LYS A 40 -5.63 -12.65 13.76
N LEU A 41 -6.70 -12.02 13.27
CA LEU A 41 -8.08 -12.46 13.57
C LEU A 41 -8.35 -13.85 13.00
N LYS A 42 -7.92 -14.14 11.76
CA LYS A 42 -8.02 -15.48 11.17
C LYS A 42 -7.28 -16.53 12.00
N ASN A 43 -6.07 -16.22 12.45
CA ASN A 43 -5.30 -17.12 13.31
C ASN A 43 -6.05 -17.37 14.61
N ARG A 44 -6.65 -16.34 15.22
CA ARG A 44 -7.40 -16.47 16.46
C ARG A 44 -8.67 -17.29 16.32
N ILE A 45 -9.40 -17.15 15.20
CA ILE A 45 -10.54 -18.02 14.88
C ILE A 45 -10.06 -19.47 14.75
N SER A 46 -8.95 -19.69 14.04
CA SER A 46 -8.37 -21.02 13.90
C SER A 46 -7.98 -21.61 15.25
N GLU A 47 -7.32 -20.85 16.13
CA GLU A 47 -6.95 -21.29 17.49
C GLU A 47 -8.19 -21.66 18.32
N LEU A 48 -9.25 -20.85 18.26
CA LEU A 48 -10.50 -21.11 18.96
C LEU A 48 -11.20 -22.36 18.45
N SER A 49 -11.09 -22.69 17.15
CA SER A 49 -11.67 -23.92 16.60
C SER A 49 -11.05 -25.21 17.15
N PHE A 50 -9.82 -25.13 17.67
CA PHE A 50 -9.14 -26.23 18.34
C PHE A 50 -9.35 -26.23 19.86
N HIS A 51 -10.03 -25.23 20.42
CA HIS A 51 -10.30 -25.16 21.84
C HIS A 51 -11.37 -26.20 22.23
N PRO A 52 -11.21 -26.95 23.33
CA PRO A 52 -12.15 -28.01 23.71
C PRO A 52 -13.56 -27.52 24.08
N GLN A 53 -13.70 -26.23 24.42
CA GLN A 53 -14.98 -25.54 24.60
C GLN A 53 -14.82 -24.11 24.07
N PRO A 54 -15.06 -23.84 22.78
CA PRO A 54 -15.09 -22.49 22.28
C PRO A 54 -16.34 -21.77 22.81
N ASP A 55 -16.20 -20.50 23.21
CA ASP A 55 -17.34 -19.65 23.50
C ASP A 55 -17.90 -19.12 22.18
N ASP A 56 -19.10 -19.58 21.80
CA ASP A 56 -19.73 -19.24 20.53
C ASP A 56 -19.91 -17.73 20.34
N LEU A 57 -20.17 -16.99 21.44
CA LEU A 57 -20.28 -15.54 21.41
C LEU A 57 -18.93 -14.90 21.06
N SER A 58 -17.84 -15.35 21.69
CA SER A 58 -16.49 -14.87 21.38
C SER A 58 -16.08 -15.17 19.94
N VAL A 59 -16.42 -16.35 19.41
CA VAL A 59 -16.14 -16.69 17.99
C VAL A 59 -16.91 -15.75 17.06
N MET A 60 -18.21 -15.58 17.29
CA MET A 60 -19.06 -14.69 16.50
C MET A 60 -18.56 -13.24 16.51
N MET A 61 -18.14 -12.71 17.68
CA MET A 61 -17.59 -11.36 17.77
C MET A 61 -16.30 -11.19 16.96
N ILE A 62 -15.43 -12.20 16.93
CA ILE A 62 -14.18 -12.16 16.16
C ILE A 62 -14.47 -12.28 14.65
N GLU A 63 -15.46 -13.08 14.26
CA GLU A 63 -15.92 -13.20 12.88
C GLU A 63 -16.54 -11.88 12.36
N ASP A 64 -17.39 -11.23 13.15
CA ASP A 64 -17.95 -9.92 12.82
C ASP A 64 -16.86 -8.86 12.64
N GLN A 65 -15.86 -8.86 13.54
CA GLN A 65 -14.71 -7.96 13.44
C GLN A 65 -13.89 -8.25 12.18
N LEU A 66 -13.68 -9.52 11.85
CA LEU A 66 -12.99 -9.94 10.64
C LEU A 66 -13.72 -9.43 9.39
N GLU A 67 -15.04 -9.59 9.33
CA GLU A 67 -15.84 -9.14 8.19
C GLU A 67 -15.77 -7.62 8.03
N LEU A 68 -15.87 -6.87 9.13
CA LEU A 68 -15.72 -5.42 9.13
C LEU A 68 -14.36 -4.99 8.57
N LEU A 69 -13.26 -5.58 9.05
CA LEU A 69 -11.93 -5.24 8.59
C LEU A 69 -11.72 -5.60 7.12
N GLN A 70 -12.28 -6.71 6.63
CA GLN A 70 -12.21 -7.08 5.21
C GLN A 70 -12.94 -6.08 4.32
N ARG A 71 -14.12 -5.59 4.74
CA ARG A 71 -14.85 -4.54 4.02
C ARG A 71 -14.04 -3.24 3.98
N GLN A 72 -13.44 -2.84 5.10
CA GLN A 72 -12.59 -1.65 5.18
C GLN A 72 -11.33 -1.77 4.30
N GLN A 73 -10.67 -2.94 4.31
CA GLN A 73 -9.53 -3.22 3.44
C GLN A 73 -9.92 -3.04 1.96
N LYS A 74 -11.05 -3.62 1.53
CA LYS A 74 -11.52 -3.52 0.15
C LYS A 74 -11.80 -2.07 -0.24
N GLN A 75 -12.46 -1.29 0.62
CA GLN A 75 -12.72 0.13 0.37
C GLN A 75 -11.42 0.94 0.27
N LEU A 76 -10.44 0.66 1.13
CA LEU A 76 -9.15 1.35 1.10
C LEU A 76 -8.34 0.98 -0.15
N GLU A 77 -8.36 -0.29 -0.57
CA GLU A 77 -7.77 -0.77 -1.83
C GLU A 77 -8.37 -0.04 -3.05
N GLU A 78 -9.69 0.09 -3.09
CA GLU A 78 -10.40 0.79 -4.16
C GLU A 78 -10.01 2.28 -4.19
N LYS A 79 -10.00 2.96 -3.04
CA LYS A 79 -9.56 4.36 -2.95
C LYS A 79 -8.11 4.56 -3.40
N VAL A 80 -7.20 3.67 -3.01
CA VAL A 80 -5.78 3.75 -3.40
C VAL A 80 -5.62 3.57 -4.91
N THR A 81 -6.44 2.75 -5.55
CA THR A 81 -6.31 2.44 -6.98
C THR A 81 -7.08 3.38 -7.91
N GLN A 82 -8.18 3.97 -7.44
CA GLN A 82 -9.02 4.88 -8.22
C GLN A 82 -8.59 6.35 -8.10
N GLU A 83 -8.15 6.79 -6.92
CA GLU A 83 -7.78 8.20 -6.68
C GLU A 83 -6.33 8.49 -7.06
N LEU A 84 -5.67 7.63 -7.86
CA LEU A 84 -4.26 7.82 -8.18
C LEU A 84 -4.07 9.09 -9.04
N PRO A 85 -3.15 10.01 -8.67
CA PRO A 85 -3.02 11.27 -9.40
C PRO A 85 -2.46 11.04 -10.82
N GLN A 86 -2.77 11.96 -11.73
CA GLN A 86 -2.57 11.78 -13.18
C GLN A 86 -1.09 11.59 -13.57
N ASN A 87 -0.16 12.21 -12.84
CA ASN A 87 1.29 12.00 -12.96
C ASN A 87 1.70 10.54 -12.68
N TYR A 88 1.09 9.89 -11.68
CA TYR A 88 1.33 8.48 -11.35
C TYR A 88 0.62 7.53 -12.32
N GLN A 89 -0.53 7.92 -12.87
CA GLN A 89 -1.21 7.13 -13.91
C GLN A 89 -0.36 6.98 -15.18
N LYS A 90 0.43 7.99 -15.55
CA LYS A 90 1.38 7.88 -16.67
C LYS A 90 2.48 6.86 -16.38
N GLN A 91 2.98 6.80 -15.15
CA GLN A 91 4.00 5.81 -14.74
C GLN A 91 3.42 4.40 -14.62
N LEU A 92 2.14 4.27 -14.30
CA LEU A 92 1.43 2.99 -14.22
C LEU A 92 1.44 2.20 -15.53
N VAL A 93 1.41 2.89 -16.68
CA VAL A 93 1.42 2.24 -18.00
C VAL A 93 2.63 1.31 -18.14
N TYR A 94 3.80 1.76 -17.65
CA TYR A 94 5.01 0.94 -17.66
C TYR A 94 4.91 -0.25 -16.71
N GLY A 95 4.34 -0.08 -15.51
CA GLY A 95 4.17 -1.17 -14.55
C GLY A 95 3.19 -2.25 -15.02
N VAL A 96 2.09 -1.85 -15.66
CA VAL A 96 1.04 -2.78 -16.16
C VAL A 96 1.46 -3.50 -17.45
N SER A 97 2.43 -2.95 -18.20
CA SER A 97 2.97 -3.62 -19.40
C SER A 97 3.76 -4.91 -19.08
N VAL A 98 4.15 -5.13 -17.83
CA VAL A 98 4.83 -6.36 -17.42
C VAL A 98 3.81 -7.50 -17.31
N LYS A 99 4.01 -8.56 -18.10
CA LYS A 99 3.16 -9.75 -18.09
C LYS A 99 3.06 -10.34 -16.67
N GLY A 100 1.85 -10.41 -16.13
CA GLY A 100 1.58 -10.89 -14.77
C GLY A 100 1.45 -9.78 -13.71
N ILE A 101 1.77 -8.53 -14.02
CA ILE A 101 1.57 -7.39 -13.11
C ILE A 101 0.29 -6.65 -13.51
N GLY A 102 -0.78 -6.85 -12.74
CA GLY A 102 -2.03 -6.11 -12.90
C GLY A 102 -1.94 -4.66 -12.37
N LYS A 103 -2.93 -3.84 -12.72
CA LYS A 103 -3.02 -2.42 -12.29
C LYS A 103 -2.81 -2.22 -10.80
N LYS A 104 -3.43 -3.07 -9.95
CA LYS A 104 -3.29 -2.99 -8.49
C LYS A 104 -1.85 -3.20 -8.03
N THR A 105 -1.21 -4.27 -8.51
CA THR A 105 0.19 -4.60 -8.19
C THR A 105 1.14 -3.51 -8.67
N ALA A 106 0.93 -2.99 -9.89
CA ALA A 106 1.70 -1.87 -10.42
C ALA A 106 1.54 -0.59 -9.57
N THR A 107 0.33 -0.29 -9.10
CA THR A 107 0.06 0.83 -8.20
C THR A 107 0.80 0.68 -6.87
N PHE A 108 0.75 -0.51 -6.27
CA PHE A 108 1.46 -0.76 -5.02
C PHE A 108 2.97 -0.63 -5.18
N LEU A 109 3.54 -1.18 -6.25
CA LEU A 109 4.97 -1.06 -6.55
C LEU A 109 5.39 0.41 -6.72
N LEU A 110 4.64 1.20 -7.49
CA LEU A 110 4.92 2.62 -7.71
C LEU A 110 4.91 3.44 -6.40
N LEU A 111 3.93 3.20 -5.53
CA LEU A 111 3.83 3.89 -4.25
C LEU A 111 4.93 3.46 -3.27
N PHE A 112 5.35 2.20 -3.33
CA PHE A 112 6.42 1.68 -2.48
C PHE A 112 7.79 2.28 -2.87
N THR A 113 8.09 2.37 -4.18
CA THR A 113 9.39 2.80 -4.70
C THR A 113 9.56 4.32 -4.86
N GLN A 114 8.59 5.13 -4.44
CA GLN A 114 8.55 6.59 -4.67
C GLN A 114 8.43 7.00 -6.16
N GLY A 115 7.77 6.18 -6.97
CA GLY A 115 7.83 6.25 -8.43
C GLY A 115 8.88 5.27 -8.95
N LEU A 116 8.62 4.68 -10.12
CA LEU A 116 9.64 3.92 -10.84
C LEU A 116 10.57 4.96 -11.46
N PHE A 117 11.50 5.50 -10.66
CA PHE A 117 12.68 6.15 -11.22
C PHE A 117 13.49 5.04 -11.89
N PHE A 118 13.10 4.69 -13.11
CA PHE A 118 14.09 4.23 -14.08
C PHE A 118 15.10 5.37 -14.16
N SER A 119 16.22 5.18 -13.48
CA SER A 119 17.50 5.72 -13.89
C SER A 119 17.57 5.50 -15.39
N GLN A 120 17.27 6.53 -16.19
CA GLN A 120 17.79 6.57 -17.53
C GLN A 120 19.29 6.59 -17.34
N GLY A 121 19.90 5.46 -17.69
CA GLY A 121 21.33 5.29 -17.69
C GLY A 121 21.96 6.50 -18.37
N VAL A 122 22.98 6.99 -17.70
CA VAL A 122 24.10 7.73 -18.26
C VAL A 122 24.30 7.34 -19.74
N GLY A 123 24.07 8.32 -20.61
CA GLY A 123 24.44 8.34 -22.02
C GLY A 123 24.80 9.77 -22.36
#